data_AF-A0A9E5DW71-F1
#
_entry.id   AF-A0A9E5DW71-F1
#
_cell.length_a   1.000
_cell.length_b   1.000
_cell.length_c   1.000
_cell.angle_alpha   90.00
_cell.angle_beta   90.00
_cell.angle_gamma   90.00
#
_symmetry.space_group_name_H-M   'P 1'
#
loop_
_entity.id
_entity.type
_entity.pdbx_description
1 polymer ?
#
loop_
_entity_poly.entity_id
_entity_poly.type
_entity_poly.pdbx_seq_one_letter_code
_entity_poly.pdbx_strand_id
1 'polypeptide(L)'
;MRDAVTASEEAERKVVARIGASAASAPVKASDAQALLPERGALLEFVVRKPLSLHDPKSADSAAVISGCLLVCKGAPVCRDLGKADTIEALAVVLRSAAMTTGGDVDAAGGQLRKLIVDPFATELHAIDHLIIAADGALHLTPFAALPTERGQRLLHKFAVSYLTSGRDLLRMTVQTKPRGPAVMMGDPAYDDQGTAPQQNASVAPRSDVVLAKFAPLPGTAQETKELASL
;
A
#
# COMPACT_ATOMS: atom_id res chain seq x y z
N MET A 1 26.20 21.05 -2.44
CA MET A 1 25.25 21.41 -1.35
C MET A 1 23.96 22.03 -1.88
N ARG A 2 23.94 22.62 -3.10
CA ARG A 2 22.71 23.04 -3.79
C ARG A 2 21.93 21.90 -4.46
N ASP A 3 22.59 20.77 -4.75
CA ASP A 3 21.99 19.63 -5.48
C ASP A 3 21.12 18.70 -4.62
N ALA A 4 21.26 18.74 -3.30
CA ALA A 4 20.45 17.94 -2.38
C ALA A 4 19.07 18.59 -2.10
N VAL A 5 18.99 19.92 -2.24
CA VAL A 5 17.76 20.70 -2.01
C VAL A 5 16.80 20.55 -3.20
N THR A 6 17.34 20.56 -4.42
CA THR A 6 16.57 20.33 -5.66
C THR A 6 16.01 18.91 -5.77
N ALA A 7 16.72 17.90 -5.26
CA ALA A 7 16.22 16.52 -5.20
C ALA A 7 15.04 16.36 -4.22
N SER A 8 15.04 17.13 -3.13
CA SER A 8 13.94 17.18 -2.15
C SER A 8 12.70 17.88 -2.71
N GLU A 9 12.86 19.01 -3.40
CA GLU A 9 11.77 19.74 -4.05
C GLU A 9 11.16 18.94 -5.23
N GLU A 10 11.98 18.19 -5.98
CA GLU A 10 11.50 17.32 -7.05
C GLU A 10 10.80 16.06 -6.51
N ALA A 11 11.21 15.57 -5.33
CA ALA A 11 10.54 14.48 -4.63
C ALA A 11 9.16 14.91 -4.11
N GLU A 12 9.04 16.09 -3.50
CA GLU A 12 7.74 16.68 -3.13
C GLU A 12 6.85 16.85 -4.35
N ARG A 13 7.39 17.38 -5.46
CA ARG A 13 6.64 17.58 -6.70
C ARG A 13 6.20 16.27 -7.34
N LYS A 14 6.98 15.20 -7.24
CA LYS A 14 6.65 13.86 -7.78
C LYS A 14 5.73 13.04 -6.88
N VAL A 15 5.79 13.19 -5.57
CA VAL A 15 4.82 12.60 -4.64
C VAL A 15 3.46 13.24 -4.82
N VAL A 16 3.39 14.58 -4.85
CA VAL A 16 2.17 15.31 -5.21
C VAL A 16 1.69 14.93 -6.60
N ALA A 17 2.61 14.71 -7.56
CA ALA A 17 2.24 14.22 -8.87
C ALA A 17 1.74 12.76 -8.86
N ARG A 18 2.21 11.86 -7.98
CA ARG A 18 1.75 10.45 -7.91
C ARG A 18 0.41 10.30 -7.21
N ILE A 19 0.08 11.18 -6.26
CA ILE A 19 -1.31 11.40 -5.83
C ILE A 19 -2.19 11.63 -7.10
N GLY A 20 -1.65 12.30 -8.13
CA GLY A 20 -2.29 12.57 -9.43
C GLY A 20 -1.96 11.66 -10.64
N ALA A 21 -0.95 10.79 -10.64
CA ALA A 21 -0.42 10.20 -11.89
C ALA A 21 -0.64 8.69 -11.97
N SER A 22 -1.85 8.32 -12.41
CA SER A 22 -2.07 7.16 -13.28
C SER A 22 -2.74 7.72 -14.53
N ALA A 23 -2.30 7.30 -15.72
CA ALA A 23 -2.41 7.96 -17.02
C ALA A 23 -3.83 8.19 -17.60
N ALA A 24 -4.87 8.19 -16.76
CA ALA A 24 -6.26 8.44 -17.16
C ALA A 24 -7.08 9.24 -16.11
N SER A 25 -6.45 10.03 -15.23
CA SER A 25 -7.16 10.82 -14.23
C SER A 25 -6.44 12.14 -13.93
N ALA A 26 -7.21 13.22 -13.74
CA ALA A 26 -6.71 14.56 -13.46
C ALA A 26 -5.80 14.59 -12.20
N PRO A 27 -4.84 15.54 -12.13
CA PRO A 27 -3.95 15.64 -10.99
C PRO A 27 -4.75 15.93 -9.72
N VAL A 28 -4.73 14.99 -8.79
CA VAL A 28 -5.35 15.14 -7.46
C VAL A 28 -4.42 15.96 -6.58
N LYS A 29 -4.96 16.98 -5.89
CA LYS A 29 -4.18 17.78 -4.94
C LYS A 29 -4.18 17.10 -3.58
N ALA A 30 -3.07 17.23 -2.85
CA ALA A 30 -2.97 16.77 -1.47
C ALA A 30 -4.09 17.36 -0.58
N SER A 31 -4.46 18.63 -0.82
CA SER A 31 -5.54 19.32 -0.10
C SER A 31 -6.90 18.61 -0.21
N ASP A 32 -7.17 17.96 -1.34
CA ASP A 32 -8.45 17.28 -1.58
C ASP A 32 -8.53 16.00 -0.75
N ALA A 33 -7.41 15.29 -0.61
CA ALA A 33 -7.30 14.14 0.28
C ALA A 33 -7.36 14.55 1.76
N GLN A 34 -6.70 15.66 2.15
CA GLN A 34 -6.73 16.19 3.52
C GLN A 34 -8.14 16.51 4.02
N ALA A 35 -8.97 17.06 3.13
CA ALA A 35 -10.36 17.40 3.45
C ALA A 35 -11.24 16.17 3.79
N LEU A 36 -10.79 14.98 3.42
CA LEU A 36 -11.49 13.71 3.67
C LEU A 36 -10.90 12.92 4.84
N LEU A 37 -9.78 13.36 5.41
CA LEU A 37 -9.20 12.70 6.57
C LEU A 37 -10.02 13.01 7.83
N PRO A 38 -10.16 12.05 8.76
CA PRO A 38 -10.65 12.32 10.11
C PRO A 38 -9.81 13.42 10.79
N GLU A 39 -10.39 14.12 11.77
CA GLU A 39 -9.71 15.21 12.49
C GLU A 39 -8.38 14.76 13.12
N ARG A 40 -8.35 13.53 13.63
CA ARG A 40 -7.16 12.89 14.22
C ARG A 40 -6.61 11.76 13.33
N GLY A 41 -6.90 11.85 12.03
CA GLY A 41 -6.47 10.90 11.01
C GLY A 41 -5.22 11.33 10.25
N ALA A 42 -4.42 10.34 9.86
CA ALA A 42 -3.27 10.55 8.98
C ALA A 42 -3.20 9.49 7.89
N LEU A 43 -2.86 9.89 6.67
CA LEU A 43 -2.53 9.02 5.56
C LEU A 43 -1.00 8.92 5.44
N LEU A 44 -0.47 7.70 5.57
CA LEU A 44 0.94 7.39 5.30
C LEU A 44 1.04 6.62 3.99
N GLU A 45 1.62 7.25 2.97
CA GLU A 45 1.79 6.69 1.63
C GLU A 45 3.25 6.31 1.35
N PHE A 46 3.48 5.06 0.95
CA PHE A 46 4.80 4.53 0.59
C PHE A 46 4.95 4.46 -0.93
N VAL A 47 6.07 4.98 -1.43
CA VAL A 47 6.34 5.06 -2.86
C VAL A 47 7.74 4.51 -3.14
N VAL A 48 7.83 3.49 -3.98
CA VAL A 48 9.09 3.00 -4.52
C VAL A 48 9.56 3.92 -5.64
N ARG A 49 10.79 4.44 -5.51
CA ARG A 49 11.46 5.27 -6.51
C ARG A 49 12.68 4.55 -7.05
N LYS A 50 12.78 4.47 -8.37
CA LYS A 50 14.01 4.07 -9.06
C LYS A 50 14.74 5.34 -9.50
N PRO A 51 16.02 5.50 -9.19
CA PRO A 51 16.81 6.61 -9.69
C PRO A 51 16.81 6.58 -11.22
N LEU A 52 16.47 7.71 -11.85
CA LEU A 52 16.43 7.80 -13.30
C LEU A 52 17.84 8.10 -13.82
N SER A 53 18.56 7.08 -14.27
CA SER A 53 19.84 7.29 -14.97
C SER A 53 19.56 7.78 -16.40
N LEU A 54 19.58 9.10 -16.59
CA LEU A 54 19.40 9.73 -17.91
C LEU A 54 20.65 9.67 -18.80
N HIS A 55 21.84 9.44 -18.22
CA HIS A 55 23.11 9.64 -18.92
C HIS A 55 23.82 8.34 -19.32
N ASP A 56 23.49 7.20 -18.72
CA ASP A 56 24.05 5.90 -19.10
C ASP A 56 23.06 4.77 -18.82
N PRO A 57 22.40 4.20 -19.85
CA PRO A 57 21.46 3.10 -19.69
C PRO A 57 22.12 1.80 -19.19
N LYS A 58 23.46 1.70 -19.20
CA LYS A 58 24.22 0.58 -18.61
C LYS A 58 24.64 0.82 -17.16
N SER A 59 24.49 2.03 -16.63
CA SER A 59 24.75 2.40 -15.23
C SER A 59 23.46 2.37 -14.38
N ALA A 60 22.49 1.54 -14.77
CA ALA A 60 21.17 1.45 -14.15
C ALA A 60 21.13 0.67 -12.82
N ASP A 61 22.25 0.58 -12.11
CA ASP A 61 22.40 -0.20 -10.87
C ASP A 61 22.22 0.66 -9.60
N SER A 62 21.47 1.76 -9.71
CA SER A 62 21.10 2.53 -8.53
C SER A 62 19.90 1.85 -7.87
N ALA A 63 20.14 1.23 -6.72
CA ALA A 63 19.13 0.51 -5.95
C ALA A 63 17.87 1.37 -5.72
N ALA A 64 16.70 0.77 -5.86
CA ALA A 64 15.43 1.45 -5.59
C ALA A 64 15.37 1.92 -4.13
N VAL A 65 14.72 3.06 -3.90
CA VAL A 65 14.53 3.68 -2.58
C VAL A 65 13.06 3.79 -2.29
N ILE A 66 12.65 3.51 -1.06
CA ILE A 66 11.28 3.75 -0.60
C ILE A 66 11.24 5.10 0.10
N SER A 67 10.30 5.95 -0.32
CA SER A 67 9.93 7.17 0.39
C SER A 67 8.57 6.99 1.04
N GLY A 68 8.41 7.51 2.25
CA GLY A 68 7.12 7.63 2.93
C GLY A 68 6.69 9.08 2.96
N CYS A 69 5.41 9.35 2.71
CA CYS A 69 4.82 10.67 2.82
C CYS A 69 3.61 10.62 3.73
N LEU A 70 3.67 11.42 4.79
CA LEU A 70 2.62 11.55 5.77
C LEU A 70 1.78 12.80 5.48
N LEU A 71 0.48 12.60 5.37
CA LEU A 71 -0.52 13.63 5.18
C LEU A 71 -1.49 13.61 6.36
N VAL A 72 -1.60 14.74 7.06
CA VAL A 72 -2.57 14.95 8.14
C VAL A 72 -3.66 15.92 7.68
N CYS A 73 -4.80 15.97 8.37
CA CYS A 73 -5.95 16.80 7.97
C CYS A 73 -5.63 18.30 7.80
N LYS A 74 -4.60 18.82 8.51
CA LYS A 74 -4.13 20.20 8.41
C LYS A 74 -2.60 20.26 8.48
N GLY A 75 -2.01 21.04 7.59
CA GLY A 75 -0.55 21.26 7.53
C GLY A 75 0.06 20.79 6.21
N ALA A 76 1.35 21.02 6.04
CA ALA A 76 2.08 20.53 4.87
C ALA A 76 2.33 19.01 4.98
N PRO A 77 2.31 18.27 3.86
CA PRO A 77 2.76 16.88 3.85
C PRO A 77 4.22 16.77 4.31
N VAL A 78 4.54 15.71 5.05
CA VAL A 78 5.91 15.43 5.49
C VAL A 78 6.42 14.19 4.75
N CYS A 79 7.40 14.36 3.87
CA CYS A 79 7.99 13.27 3.11
C CYS A 79 9.40 12.94 3.61
N ARG A 80 9.72 11.64 3.71
CA ARG A 80 11.02 11.14 4.16
C ARG A 80 11.49 9.98 3.29
N ASP A 81 12.79 9.93 3.03
CA ASP A 81 13.44 8.77 2.44
C ASP A 81 13.71 7.72 3.52
N LEU A 82 13.12 6.54 3.36
CA LEU A 82 13.11 5.48 4.36
C LEU A 82 14.26 4.47 4.15
N GLY A 83 14.91 4.52 2.99
CA GLY A 83 16.07 3.71 2.65
C GLY A 83 15.85 2.80 1.46
N LYS A 84 16.74 1.82 1.31
CA LYS A 84 16.75 0.89 0.18
C LYS A 84 15.50 0.01 0.17
N ALA A 85 14.86 -0.11 -0.99
CA ALA A 85 13.65 -0.90 -1.18
C ALA A 85 13.89 -2.37 -0.81
N ASP A 86 14.94 -2.99 -1.37
CA ASP A 86 15.24 -4.40 -1.13
C ASP A 86 15.37 -4.74 0.37
N THR A 87 15.96 -3.84 1.16
CA THR A 87 16.10 -4.02 2.62
C THR A 87 14.75 -3.99 3.32
N ILE A 88 13.90 -3.02 2.99
CA ILE A 88 12.58 -2.87 3.60
C ILE A 88 11.63 -3.99 3.15
N GLU A 89 11.65 -4.33 1.86
CA GLU A 89 10.84 -5.40 1.28
C GLU A 89 11.23 -6.78 1.85
N ALA A 90 12.52 -7.05 2.02
CA ALA A 90 12.99 -8.27 2.69
C ALA A 90 12.47 -8.37 4.13
N LEU A 91 12.51 -7.28 4.90
CA LEU A 91 11.95 -7.24 6.26
C LEU A 91 10.43 -7.46 6.28
N ALA A 92 9.70 -6.90 5.31
CA ALA A 92 8.27 -7.15 5.15
C ALA A 92 7.97 -8.63 4.86
N VAL A 93 8.77 -9.28 4.01
CA VAL A 93 8.66 -10.73 3.74
C VAL A 93 8.97 -11.56 4.99
N VAL A 94 10.03 -11.23 5.73
CA VAL A 94 10.39 -11.94 6.98
C VAL A 94 9.27 -11.81 8.02
N LEU A 95 8.76 -10.60 8.25
CA LEU A 95 7.64 -10.37 9.15
C LEU A 95 6.41 -11.19 8.75
N ARG A 96 6.08 -11.19 7.47
CA ARG A 96 4.93 -11.93 6.95
C ARG A 96 5.08 -13.42 7.21
N SER A 97 6.26 -13.98 6.94
CA SER A 97 6.57 -15.39 7.21
C SER A 97 6.51 -15.72 8.69
N ALA A 98 7.03 -14.85 9.55
CA ALA A 98 6.95 -15.00 11.00
C ALA A 98 5.49 -14.98 11.49
N ALA A 99 4.65 -14.10 10.95
CA ALA A 99 3.24 -14.00 11.32
C ALA A 99 2.40 -15.21 10.87
N MET A 100 2.80 -15.90 9.79
CA MET A 100 2.14 -17.12 9.32
C MET A 100 2.62 -18.39 10.03
N THR A 101 3.72 -18.33 10.78
CA THR A 101 4.33 -19.48 11.43
C THR A 101 3.99 -19.49 12.92
N THR A 102 3.42 -20.59 13.41
CA THR A 102 3.17 -20.77 14.85
C THR A 102 4.47 -20.63 15.64
N GLY A 103 4.54 -19.67 16.57
CA GLY A 103 5.74 -19.38 17.35
C GLY A 103 6.82 -18.56 16.62
N GLY A 104 6.50 -18.01 15.44
CA GLY A 104 7.41 -17.11 14.73
C GLY A 104 7.68 -15.80 15.48
N ASP A 105 8.91 -15.29 15.37
CA ASP A 105 9.35 -14.05 16.04
C ASP A 105 8.88 -12.80 15.28
N VAL A 106 7.61 -12.47 15.48
CA VAL A 106 6.96 -11.27 14.92
C VAL A 106 7.54 -9.99 15.50
N ASP A 107 8.01 -10.02 16.76
CA ASP A 107 8.46 -8.84 17.48
C ASP A 107 9.81 -8.34 16.95
N ALA A 108 10.78 -9.25 16.74
CA ALA A 108 12.06 -8.86 16.18
C ALA A 108 11.92 -8.34 14.74
N ALA A 109 11.24 -9.10 13.87
CA ALA A 109 11.06 -8.74 12.47
C ALA A 109 10.21 -7.46 12.31
N GLY A 110 9.09 -7.38 13.03
CA GLY A 110 8.20 -6.22 13.01
C GLY A 110 8.85 -4.99 13.62
N GLY A 111 9.64 -5.15 14.68
CA GLY A 111 10.35 -4.05 15.32
C GLY A 111 11.41 -3.41 14.40
N GLN A 112 12.13 -4.22 13.63
CA GLN A 112 13.08 -3.71 12.63
C GLN A 112 12.36 -2.97 11.50
N LEU A 113 11.28 -3.52 10.98
CA LEU A 113 10.50 -2.89 9.90
C LEU A 113 9.89 -1.56 10.36
N ARG A 114 9.24 -1.55 11.53
CA ARG A 114 8.64 -0.35 12.14
C ARG A 114 9.64 0.78 12.28
N LYS A 115 10.87 0.49 12.72
CA LYS A 115 11.94 1.49 12.85
C LYS A 115 12.26 2.21 11.55
N LEU A 116 12.13 1.52 10.42
CA LEU A 116 12.40 2.11 9.11
C LEU A 116 11.20 2.86 8.54
N ILE A 117 9.98 2.38 8.78
CA ILE A 117 8.81 2.86 8.02
C ILE A 117 7.78 3.66 8.83
N VAL A 118 7.77 3.54 10.15
CA VAL A 118 6.81 4.24 11.03
C VAL A 118 7.50 5.25 11.92
N ASP A 119 8.59 4.87 12.59
CA ASP A 119 9.30 5.73 13.55
C ASP A 119 9.79 7.06 12.98
N PRO A 120 10.21 7.15 11.71
CA PRO A 120 10.59 8.45 11.15
C PRO A 120 9.47 9.48 11.27
N PHE A 121 8.21 9.05 11.40
CA PHE A 121 7.01 9.88 11.54
C PHE A 121 6.44 9.94 12.97
N ALA A 122 7.18 9.47 13.98
CA ALA A 122 6.67 9.37 15.35
C ALA A 122 6.20 10.71 15.93
N THR A 123 6.91 11.81 15.60
CA THR A 123 6.57 13.16 16.04
C THR A 123 5.22 13.60 15.49
N GLU A 124 4.93 13.39 14.21
CA GLU A 124 3.64 13.79 13.62
C GLU A 124 2.50 12.84 14.08
N LEU A 125 2.81 11.57 14.31
CA LEU A 125 1.87 10.54 14.73
C LEU A 125 1.54 10.54 16.23
N HIS A 126 2.02 11.52 17.02
CA HIS A 126 1.77 11.57 18.46
C HIS A 126 0.30 11.84 18.81
N ALA A 127 -0.37 12.71 18.04
CA ALA A 127 -1.76 13.12 18.25
C ALA A 127 -2.78 12.37 17.37
N ILE A 128 -2.30 11.41 16.58
CA ILE A 128 -3.09 10.65 15.62
C ILE A 128 -3.64 9.39 16.28
N ASP A 129 -4.89 9.06 16.02
CA ASP A 129 -5.54 7.82 16.46
C ASP A 129 -6.07 6.97 15.29
N HIS A 130 -6.12 7.53 14.07
CA HIS A 130 -6.48 6.78 12.86
C HIS A 130 -5.35 6.86 11.84
N LEU A 131 -4.68 5.73 11.61
CA LEU A 131 -3.61 5.61 10.62
C LEU A 131 -4.12 4.90 9.36
N ILE A 132 -4.23 5.65 8.28
CA ILE A 132 -4.56 5.15 6.95
C ILE A 132 -3.25 4.89 6.22
N ILE A 133 -3.07 3.70 5.66
CA ILE A 133 -1.82 3.26 5.05
C ILE A 133 -2.06 2.98 3.58
N ALA A 134 -1.32 3.66 2.73
CA ALA A 134 -1.23 3.35 1.31
C ALA A 134 0.17 2.79 1.04
N ALA A 135 0.24 1.52 0.65
CA ALA A 135 1.51 0.85 0.38
C ALA A 135 1.48 0.17 -0.99
N ASP A 136 2.63 0.14 -1.65
CA ASP A 136 2.86 -0.57 -2.91
C ASP A 136 3.82 -1.75 -2.69
N GLY A 137 3.85 -2.69 -3.63
CA GLY A 137 4.74 -3.84 -3.62
C GLY A 137 4.62 -4.71 -2.37
N ALA A 138 5.76 -5.21 -1.85
CA ALA A 138 5.78 -6.11 -0.69
C ALA A 138 5.25 -5.47 0.60
N LEU A 139 5.34 -4.13 0.72
CA LEU A 139 4.78 -3.41 1.86
C LEU A 139 3.26 -3.50 1.92
N HIS A 140 2.57 -3.68 0.79
CA HIS A 140 1.11 -3.84 0.77
C HIS A 140 0.64 -5.08 1.56
N LEU A 141 1.48 -6.11 1.66
CA LEU A 141 1.18 -7.34 2.39
C LEU A 141 1.67 -7.31 3.84
N THR A 142 2.17 -6.17 4.31
CA THR A 142 2.67 -6.02 5.68
C THR A 142 1.49 -5.93 6.65
N PRO A 143 1.46 -6.73 7.72
CA PRO A 143 0.45 -6.61 8.77
C PRO A 143 0.79 -5.42 9.69
N PHE A 144 0.62 -4.18 9.23
CA PHE A 144 1.03 -2.97 9.98
C PHE A 144 0.39 -2.89 11.36
N ALA A 145 -0.87 -3.29 11.48
CA ALA A 145 -1.60 -3.38 12.75
C ALA A 145 -0.89 -4.28 13.79
N ALA A 146 -0.17 -5.31 13.34
CA ALA A 146 0.56 -6.25 14.17
C ALA A 146 2.00 -5.82 14.49
N LEU A 147 2.49 -4.71 13.94
CA LEU A 147 3.83 -4.22 14.27
C LEU A 147 3.92 -3.88 15.75
N PRO A 148 5.03 -4.21 16.43
CA PRO A 148 5.23 -3.84 17.81
C PRO A 148 5.50 -2.33 17.94
N THR A 149 4.96 -1.73 18.99
CA THR A 149 5.29 -0.40 19.50
C THR A 149 6.60 -0.48 20.28
N GLU A 150 7.16 0.67 20.65
CA GLU A 150 8.33 0.74 21.55
C GLU A 150 8.10 0.07 22.91
N ARG A 151 6.84 -0.03 23.35
CA ARG A 151 6.46 -0.67 24.62
C ARG A 151 6.12 -2.15 24.49
N GLY A 152 6.34 -2.75 23.32
CA GLY A 152 6.02 -4.17 23.05
C GLY A 152 4.53 -4.46 22.77
N GLN A 153 3.64 -3.47 22.89
CA GLN A 153 2.24 -3.60 22.45
C GLN A 153 2.13 -3.56 20.91
N ARG A 154 1.02 -3.96 20.31
CA ARG A 154 0.79 -3.86 18.85
C ARG A 154 0.33 -2.45 18.43
N LEU A 155 0.66 -2.00 17.21
CA LEU A 155 0.23 -0.70 16.69
C LEU A 155 -1.29 -0.52 16.68
N LEU A 156 -2.05 -1.61 16.50
CA LEU A 156 -3.52 -1.58 16.57
C LEU A 156 -4.09 -1.07 17.92
N HIS A 157 -3.31 -1.14 19.01
CA HIS A 157 -3.77 -0.60 20.29
C HIS A 157 -3.61 0.92 20.36
N LYS A 158 -2.73 1.49 19.53
CA LYS A 158 -2.51 2.93 19.44
C LYS A 158 -3.37 3.56 18.34
N PHE A 159 -3.57 2.86 17.23
CA PHE A 159 -4.26 3.39 16.06
C PHE A 159 -5.38 2.46 15.59
N ALA A 160 -6.51 3.04 15.17
CA ALA A 160 -7.35 2.42 14.15
C ALA A 160 -6.56 2.39 12.84
N VAL A 161 -6.28 1.20 12.29
CA VAL A 161 -5.49 1.05 11.06
C VAL A 161 -6.42 0.75 9.89
N SER A 162 -6.28 1.49 8.80
CA SER A 162 -7.00 1.26 7.53
C SER A 162 -6.02 1.21 6.37
N TYR A 163 -6.38 0.47 5.31
CA TYR A 163 -5.52 0.25 4.15
C TYR A 163 -6.17 0.79 2.88
N LEU A 164 -5.38 1.46 2.05
CA LEU A 164 -5.75 1.93 0.72
C LEU A 164 -4.71 1.46 -0.30
N THR A 165 -5.08 1.46 -1.58
CA THR A 165 -4.11 1.24 -2.66
C THR A 165 -3.31 2.51 -2.95
N SER A 166 -3.95 3.68 -2.79
CA SER A 166 -3.32 5.00 -2.90
C SER A 166 -4.19 6.05 -2.20
N GLY A 167 -3.64 7.24 -1.91
CA GLY A 167 -4.42 8.35 -1.34
C GLY A 167 -5.61 8.78 -2.20
N ARG A 168 -5.61 8.46 -3.50
CA ARG A 168 -6.72 8.74 -4.43
C ARG A 168 -8.00 7.98 -4.10
N ASP A 169 -7.88 6.84 -3.43
CA ASP A 169 -9.05 6.04 -3.07
C ASP A 169 -10.01 6.80 -2.16
N LEU A 170 -9.48 7.70 -1.30
CA LEU A 170 -10.30 8.59 -0.47
C LEU A 170 -11.30 9.39 -1.31
N LEU A 171 -10.85 9.94 -2.44
CA LEU A 171 -11.71 10.73 -3.32
C LEU A 171 -12.75 9.87 -4.03
N ARG A 172 -12.36 8.66 -4.45
CA ARG A 172 -13.31 7.72 -5.09
C ARG A 172 -14.46 7.35 -4.17
N MET A 173 -14.24 7.26 -2.86
CA MET A 173 -15.30 6.95 -1.89
C MET A 173 -16.39 8.02 -1.82
N THR A 174 -16.12 9.24 -2.28
CA THR A 174 -17.13 10.32 -2.34
C THR A 174 -17.98 10.28 -3.62
N VAL A 175 -17.53 9.55 -4.64
CA VAL A 175 -18.22 9.47 -5.92
C VAL A 175 -19.30 8.40 -5.85
N GLN A 176 -20.56 8.84 -5.77
CA GLN A 176 -21.69 7.93 -5.98
C GLN A 176 -21.78 7.55 -7.46
N THR A 177 -21.47 6.29 -7.76
CA THR A 177 -21.64 5.75 -9.10
C THR A 177 -23.07 5.24 -9.27
N LYS A 178 -23.76 5.69 -10.33
CA LYS A 178 -25.04 5.10 -10.71
C LYS A 178 -24.80 3.68 -11.26
N PRO A 179 -25.61 2.67 -10.89
CA PRO A 179 -25.56 1.36 -11.51
C PRO A 179 -25.69 1.49 -13.02
N ARG A 180 -24.76 0.86 -13.78
CA ARG A 180 -24.74 0.91 -15.25
C ARG A 180 -25.53 -0.23 -15.91
N GLY A 181 -26.11 -1.13 -15.12
CA GLY A 181 -26.85 -2.29 -15.59
C GLY A 181 -27.30 -3.18 -14.42
N PRO A 182 -27.96 -4.31 -14.73
CA PRO A 182 -28.36 -5.28 -13.71
C PRO A 182 -27.14 -5.88 -13.01
N ALA A 183 -27.31 -6.26 -11.74
CA ALA A 183 -26.27 -6.96 -10.99
C ALA A 183 -26.03 -8.36 -11.58
N VAL A 184 -24.77 -8.77 -11.66
CA VAL A 184 -24.37 -10.14 -12.02
C VAL A 184 -23.82 -10.79 -10.76
N MET A 185 -24.37 -11.94 -10.39
CA MET A 185 -23.88 -12.76 -9.29
C MET A 185 -23.17 -14.00 -9.85
N MET A 186 -22.02 -14.34 -9.28
CA MET A 186 -21.23 -15.51 -9.65
C MET A 186 -20.78 -16.21 -8.37
N GLY A 187 -21.08 -17.50 -8.27
CA GLY A 187 -20.69 -18.35 -7.15
C GLY A 187 -19.97 -19.60 -7.63
N ASP A 188 -19.18 -20.21 -6.75
CA ASP A 188 -18.35 -21.39 -6.98
C ASP A 188 -17.45 -21.30 -8.24
N PRO A 189 -16.54 -20.29 -8.29
CA PRO A 189 -15.60 -20.20 -9.40
C PRO A 189 -14.62 -21.37 -9.40
N ALA A 190 -14.34 -21.91 -10.58
CA ALA A 190 -13.36 -22.98 -10.77
C ALA A 190 -11.92 -22.42 -10.74
N TYR A 191 -11.34 -22.23 -9.54
CA TYR A 191 -10.00 -21.63 -9.36
C TYR A 191 -8.84 -22.41 -10.01
N ASP A 192 -9.00 -23.73 -10.18
CA ASP A 192 -8.00 -24.60 -10.80
C ASP A 192 -8.13 -24.70 -12.33
N ASP A 193 -9.22 -24.16 -12.91
CA ASP A 193 -9.43 -24.14 -14.36
C ASP A 193 -8.76 -22.88 -14.94
N GLN A 194 -7.62 -23.08 -15.60
CA GLN A 194 -6.86 -21.98 -16.21
C GLN A 194 -7.57 -21.36 -17.43
N GLY A 195 -8.73 -21.90 -17.84
CA GLY A 195 -9.45 -21.46 -19.02
C GLY A 195 -8.64 -21.61 -20.31
N THR A 196 -9.29 -21.41 -21.44
CA THR A 196 -8.65 -21.40 -22.78
C THR A 196 -8.55 -19.98 -23.35
N ALA A 197 -8.51 -18.96 -22.48
CA ALA A 197 -8.40 -17.58 -22.93
C ALA A 197 -7.11 -17.40 -23.76
N PRO A 198 -7.16 -16.71 -24.92
CA PRO A 198 -5.98 -16.51 -25.74
C PRO A 198 -4.94 -15.75 -24.91
N GLN A 199 -3.80 -16.40 -24.67
CA GLN A 199 -2.62 -15.79 -24.07
C GLN A 199 -2.17 -14.64 -24.98
N GLN A 200 -2.72 -13.44 -24.74
CA GLN A 200 -2.06 -12.23 -25.18
C GLN A 200 -0.75 -12.16 -24.42
N ASN A 201 0.36 -12.12 -25.18
CA ASN A 201 1.73 -11.97 -24.72
C ASN A 201 1.90 -10.69 -23.89
N ALA A 202 1.40 -10.70 -22.66
CA ALA A 202 1.77 -9.75 -21.64
C ALA A 202 2.79 -10.48 -20.76
N SER A 203 4.07 -10.29 -21.04
CA SER A 203 5.17 -10.61 -20.13
C SER A 203 5.09 -9.69 -18.91
N VAL A 204 4.03 -9.85 -18.12
CA VAL A 204 3.96 -9.32 -16.77
C VAL A 204 4.71 -10.33 -15.92
N ALA A 205 5.99 -10.06 -15.66
CA ALA A 205 6.69 -10.75 -14.59
C ALA A 205 5.78 -10.70 -13.34
N PRO A 206 5.56 -11.83 -12.64
CA PRO A 206 4.71 -11.84 -11.47
C PRO A 206 5.24 -10.79 -10.49
N ARG A 207 4.46 -9.72 -10.28
CA ARG A 207 4.81 -8.62 -9.37
C ARG A 207 4.57 -8.97 -7.90
N SER A 208 4.38 -10.25 -7.60
CA SER A 208 3.88 -10.69 -6.31
C SER A 208 4.56 -12.00 -5.91
N ASP A 209 5.29 -11.99 -4.80
CA ASP A 209 5.66 -13.18 -4.00
C ASP A 209 4.44 -13.76 -3.25
N VAL A 210 3.25 -13.66 -3.86
CA VAL A 210 2.08 -14.38 -3.42
C VAL A 210 2.30 -15.79 -3.93
N VAL A 211 2.74 -16.68 -3.05
CA VAL A 211 2.61 -18.12 -3.28
C VAL A 211 1.16 -18.31 -3.74
N LEU A 212 0.97 -18.74 -4.99
CA LEU A 212 -0.34 -19.12 -5.51
C LEU A 212 -0.81 -20.32 -4.68
N ALA A 213 -1.40 -20.01 -3.53
CA ALA A 213 -2.14 -20.98 -2.75
C ALA A 213 -3.23 -21.51 -3.68
N LYS A 214 -3.30 -22.83 -3.84
CA LYS A 214 -4.43 -23.45 -4.53
C LYS A 214 -5.65 -23.24 -3.65
N PHE A 215 -6.64 -22.54 -4.21
CA PHE A 215 -7.92 -22.34 -3.53
C PHE A 215 -8.85 -23.47 -3.95
N ALA A 216 -9.35 -24.21 -2.97
CA ALA A 216 -10.39 -25.20 -3.24
C ALA A 216 -11.67 -24.51 -3.72
N PRO A 217 -12.50 -25.18 -4.54
CA PRO A 217 -13.83 -24.71 -4.88
C PRO A 217 -14.66 -24.37 -3.63
N LEU A 218 -15.57 -23.41 -3.76
CA LEU A 218 -16.40 -22.91 -2.67
C LEU A 218 -17.87 -23.20 -2.97
N PRO A 219 -18.30 -24.48 -2.96
CA PRO A 219 -19.63 -24.89 -3.45
C PRO A 219 -20.79 -24.26 -2.65
N GLY A 220 -20.55 -23.88 -1.39
CA GLY A 220 -21.53 -23.12 -0.59
C GLY A 220 -21.94 -21.80 -1.26
N THR A 221 -21.00 -21.13 -1.93
CA THR A 221 -21.27 -19.84 -2.60
C THR A 221 -22.16 -20.00 -3.85
N ALA A 222 -22.19 -21.18 -4.49
CA ALA A 222 -23.16 -21.46 -5.55
C ALA A 222 -24.60 -21.55 -5.00
N GLN A 223 -24.77 -22.13 -3.81
CA GLN A 223 -26.07 -22.21 -3.16
C GLN A 223 -26.55 -20.82 -2.72
N GLU A 224 -25.68 -20.05 -2.08
CA GLU A 224 -25.97 -18.66 -1.69
C GLU A 224 -26.35 -17.81 -2.91
N THR A 225 -25.64 -17.94 -4.03
CA THR A 225 -25.94 -17.20 -5.25
C THR A 225 -27.33 -17.53 -5.80
N LYS A 226 -27.76 -18.80 -5.75
CA LYS A 226 -29.11 -19.20 -6.17
C LYS A 226 -30.20 -18.64 -5.26
N GLU A 227 -29.95 -18.63 -3.96
CA GLU A 227 -30.89 -18.08 -2.97
C GLU A 227 -31.04 -16.56 -3.14
N LEU A 228 -29.93 -15.84 -3.34
CA LEU A 228 -29.93 -14.41 -3.58
C LEU A 228 -30.57 -14.01 -4.93
N ALA A 229 -30.48 -14.87 -5.95
CA ALA A 229 -31.16 -14.65 -7.22
C ALA A 229 -32.69 -14.79 -7.14
N SER A 230 -33.21 -15.35 -6.04
CA SER A 230 -34.64 -15.55 -5.80
C SER A 230 -35.30 -14.48 -4.90
N LEU A 231 -34.51 -13.53 -4.39
CA LEU A 231 -34.97 -12.35 -3.65
C LEU A 231 -35.37 -11.21 -4.60
#